data_AF-I2GU88-F1
#
_entry.id   AF-I2GU88-F1
#
_cell.length_a   1.000
_cell.length_b   1.000
_cell.length_c   1.000
_cell.angle_alpha   90.00
_cell.angle_beta   90.00
_cell.angle_gamma   90.00
#
_symmetry.space_group_name_H-M   'P 1'
#
loop_
_entity.id
_entity.type
_entity.pdbx_description
1 polymer ?
#
loop_
_entity_poly.entity_id
_entity_poly.type
_entity_poly.pdbx_seq_one_letter_code
_entity_poly.pdbx_strand_id
1 'polypeptide(L)'
;MRNQPRNVMGGSEMWAGIVPGLGLMNFILGWISVPIETFLRRDFGERYYTRSNFVAGLIVLWAWSMLGSLLSFVGSLPLISSVVHHGEAAAESVSWLGSIIKWYMIIGLVHFVWIWVKDVMNKPEYSFSAGRSWLTPIGRLLIGFMNLFLNGILRLVAQLVPKHREQILAMQPVLRDVDTFTERFIEPTFVFVVALFCAAAGQTGIFWWLIFSIMALNLHTGQRHQADRSYILDIRDQMIMGRMMREATEGRWAKGSDRIRRMVSDVVKEAEQSPEIIETIKVQNPTLAEAAAALQRKRSKQQNPFSEGDNSEMAMAA
;
A
#
# COMPACT_ATOMS: atom_id res chain seq x y z
N MET A 1 4.08 -23.89 7.10
CA MET A 1 3.79 -23.43 5.73
C MET A 1 2.90 -22.19 5.79
N ARG A 2 3.43 -21.03 5.39
CA ARG A 2 2.69 -19.75 5.35
C ARG A 2 1.64 -19.86 4.23
N ASN A 3 0.36 -19.66 4.58
CA ASN A 3 -0.69 -19.41 3.58
C ASN A 3 -0.48 -18.00 3.02
N GLN A 4 0.63 -17.76 2.34
CA GLN A 4 0.67 -16.61 1.43
C GLN A 4 -0.38 -16.90 0.36
N PRO A 5 -1.23 -15.92 0.00
CA PRO A 5 -2.08 -16.07 -1.16
C PRO A 5 -1.20 -16.51 -2.33
N ARG A 6 -1.74 -17.31 -3.25
CA ARG A 6 -1.06 -17.70 -4.49
C ARG A 6 -0.72 -16.42 -5.25
N ASN A 7 0.42 -15.83 -4.92
CA ASN A 7 0.88 -14.59 -5.48
C ASN A 7 1.51 -14.99 -6.81
N VAL A 8 0.66 -15.13 -7.82
CA VAL A 8 1.07 -15.58 -9.16
C VAL A 8 2.04 -14.59 -9.79
N MET A 9 2.04 -13.34 -9.32
CA MET A 9 3.05 -12.35 -9.68
C MET A 9 4.26 -12.40 -8.75
N GLY A 10 4.18 -12.96 -7.54
CA GLY A 10 5.25 -12.84 -6.55
C GLY A 10 5.30 -11.44 -5.94
N GLY A 11 5.49 -11.35 -4.62
CA GLY A 11 5.64 -10.04 -3.97
C GLY A 11 6.90 -9.32 -4.48
N SER A 12 7.13 -8.09 -4.04
CA SER A 12 8.39 -7.38 -4.29
C SER A 12 9.61 -8.21 -3.90
N GLU A 13 9.51 -9.04 -2.84
CA GLU A 13 10.55 -9.99 -2.42
C GLU A 13 10.81 -11.10 -3.44
N MET A 14 9.78 -11.62 -4.11
CA MET A 14 9.92 -12.65 -5.14
C MET A 14 10.49 -12.06 -6.43
N TRP A 15 10.02 -10.89 -6.86
CA TRP A 15 10.60 -10.19 -8.02
C TRP A 15 12.04 -9.75 -7.77
N ALA A 16 12.35 -9.25 -6.57
CA ALA A 16 13.71 -8.88 -6.19
C ALA A 16 14.65 -10.08 -6.13
N GLY A 17 14.13 -11.27 -5.78
CA GLY A 17 14.87 -12.52 -5.84
C GLY A 17 15.05 -13.08 -7.25
N ILE A 18 14.10 -12.85 -8.17
CA ILE A 18 14.14 -13.34 -9.55
C ILE A 18 14.96 -12.44 -10.47
N VAL A 19 14.89 -11.12 -10.28
CA VAL A 19 15.61 -10.13 -11.10
C VAL A 19 16.69 -9.46 -10.25
N PRO A 20 17.96 -9.88 -10.37
CA PRO A 20 19.08 -9.24 -9.69
C PRO A 20 19.07 -7.73 -9.99
N GLY A 21 19.08 -6.92 -8.93
CA GLY A 21 19.08 -5.45 -9.06
C GLY A 21 17.71 -4.77 -9.07
N LEU A 22 16.59 -5.52 -9.07
CA LEU A 22 15.25 -4.89 -9.02
C LEU A 22 15.02 -4.10 -7.71
N GLY A 23 15.59 -4.56 -6.59
CA GLY A 23 15.59 -3.80 -5.33
C GLY A 23 16.35 -2.46 -5.45
N LEU A 24 17.53 -2.47 -6.08
CA LEU A 24 18.30 -1.26 -6.36
C LEU A 24 17.56 -0.34 -7.33
N MET A 25 16.95 -0.90 -8.38
CA MET A 25 16.15 -0.14 -9.35
C MET A 25 14.97 0.55 -8.66
N ASN A 26 14.22 -0.16 -7.81
CA ASN A 26 13.13 0.44 -7.04
C ASN A 26 13.61 1.54 -6.10
N PHE A 27 14.77 1.34 -5.47
CA PHE A 27 15.39 2.36 -4.61
C PHE A 27 15.74 3.63 -5.39
N ILE A 28 16.37 3.48 -6.57
CA ILE A 28 16.71 4.60 -7.46
C ILE A 28 15.44 5.28 -7.99
N LEU A 29 14.43 4.51 -8.41
CA LEU A 29 13.15 5.05 -8.87
C LEU A 29 12.44 5.83 -7.75
N GLY A 30 12.52 5.36 -6.50
CA GLY A 30 12.02 6.11 -5.35
C GLY A 30 12.66 7.50 -5.24
N TRP A 31 13.98 7.63 -5.46
CA TRP A 31 14.63 8.93 -5.47
C TRP A 31 14.19 9.82 -6.65
N ILE A 32 13.94 9.21 -7.81
CA ILE A 32 13.47 9.92 -9.00
C ILE A 32 12.06 10.50 -8.80
N SER A 33 11.20 9.85 -8.01
CA SER A 33 9.85 10.36 -7.75
C SER A 33 9.82 11.53 -6.76
N VAL A 34 10.76 11.59 -5.80
CA VAL A 34 10.75 12.61 -4.72
C VAL A 34 10.61 14.05 -5.21
N PRO A 35 11.37 14.52 -6.23
CA PRO A 35 11.19 15.86 -6.78
C PRO A 35 9.77 16.15 -7.23
N ILE A 36 9.15 15.23 -7.96
CA ILE A 36 7.80 15.42 -8.49
C ILE A 36 6.76 15.31 -7.38
N GLU A 37 6.90 14.37 -6.47
CA GLU A 37 6.03 14.25 -5.30
C GLU A 37 6.04 15.54 -4.47
N THR A 38 7.19 16.20 -4.33
CA THR A 38 7.30 17.50 -3.63
C THR A 38 6.38 18.58 -4.22
N PHE A 39 6.24 18.60 -5.55
CA PHE A 39 5.33 19.53 -6.24
C PHE A 39 3.87 19.08 -6.20
N LEU A 40 3.61 17.77 -6.27
CA LEU A 40 2.25 17.23 -6.37
C LEU A 40 1.54 17.12 -5.01
N ARG A 41 2.26 17.07 -3.90
CA ARG A 41 1.71 16.80 -2.57
C ARG A 41 1.54 18.06 -1.73
N ARG A 42 0.52 18.07 -0.87
CA ARG A 42 0.15 19.16 0.05
C ARG A 42 0.82 19.07 1.41
N ASP A 43 1.02 17.85 1.84
CA ASP A 43 1.46 17.46 3.16
C ASP A 43 2.33 16.21 3.01
N PHE A 44 3.08 15.88 4.05
CA PHE A 44 3.93 14.70 4.09
C PHE A 44 4.03 14.23 5.53
N GLY A 45 4.12 12.91 5.70
CA GLY A 45 4.56 12.29 6.95
C GLY A 45 6.05 12.50 7.18
N GLU A 46 6.45 12.62 8.44
CA GLU A 46 7.83 12.89 8.86
C GLU A 46 8.85 11.87 8.32
N ARG A 47 8.49 10.59 8.27
CA ARG A 47 9.36 9.51 7.76
C ARG A 47 9.29 9.35 6.25
N TYR A 48 8.28 9.94 5.61
CA TYR A 48 8.15 9.93 4.16
C TYR A 48 9.04 11.00 3.52
N TYR A 49 8.94 12.24 4.00
CA TYR A 49 9.70 13.37 3.46
C TYR A 49 10.83 13.80 4.40
N THR A 50 11.84 12.95 4.49
CA THR A 50 13.02 13.19 5.33
C THR A 50 14.00 14.16 4.66
N ARG A 51 14.94 14.71 5.46
CA ARG A 51 16.05 15.52 4.93
C ARG A 51 16.89 14.76 3.90
N SER A 52 17.08 13.45 4.08
CA SER A 52 17.82 12.63 3.12
C SER A 52 17.07 12.49 1.80
N ASN A 53 15.75 12.30 1.84
CA ASN A 53 14.93 12.22 0.63
C ASN A 53 14.93 13.56 -0.12
N PHE A 54 14.84 14.67 0.62
CA PHE A 54 14.97 16.01 0.03
C PHE A 54 16.30 16.21 -0.69
N VAL A 55 17.42 15.84 -0.06
CA VAL A 55 18.76 15.91 -0.67
C VAL A 55 18.88 14.97 -1.88
N ALA A 56 18.35 13.75 -1.79
CA ALA A 56 18.33 12.81 -2.89
C ALA A 56 17.57 13.37 -4.10
N GLY A 57 16.42 14.00 -3.89
CA GLY A 57 15.67 14.68 -4.94
C GLY A 57 16.45 15.83 -5.57
N LEU A 58 17.20 16.61 -4.77
CA LEU A 58 18.09 17.65 -5.30
C LEU A 58 19.22 17.08 -6.16
N ILE A 59 19.84 15.98 -5.72
CA ILE A 59 20.86 15.27 -6.50
C ILE A 59 20.29 14.79 -7.83
N VAL A 60 19.07 14.25 -7.84
CA VAL A 60 18.39 13.82 -9.08
C VAL A 60 18.19 15.01 -10.03
N LEU A 61 17.65 16.13 -9.55
CA LEU A 61 17.45 17.33 -10.38
C LEU A 61 18.78 17.89 -10.91
N TRP A 62 19.81 17.93 -10.07
CA TRP A 62 21.14 18.37 -10.47
C TRP A 62 21.77 17.45 -11.51
N ALA A 63 21.66 16.13 -11.34
CA ALA A 63 22.13 15.15 -12.31
C ALA A 63 21.44 15.30 -13.67
N TRP A 64 20.13 15.53 -13.68
CA TRP A 64 19.39 15.85 -14.91
C TRP A 64 19.81 17.18 -15.54
N SER A 65 20.24 18.15 -14.73
CA SER A 65 20.80 19.41 -15.24
C SER A 65 22.11 19.19 -15.97
N MET A 66 23.00 18.40 -15.38
CA MET A 66 24.28 18.06 -16.00
C MET A 66 24.06 17.24 -17.27
N LEU A 67 23.13 16.27 -17.23
CA LEU A 67 22.83 15.43 -18.39
C LEU A 67 22.21 16.24 -19.53
N GLY A 68 21.32 17.18 -19.23
CA GLY A 68 20.77 18.11 -20.22
C GLY A 68 21.84 18.97 -20.89
N SER A 69 22.78 19.52 -20.11
CA SER A 69 23.92 20.27 -20.65
C SER A 69 24.83 19.40 -21.51
N LEU A 70 25.09 18.15 -21.10
CA LEU A 70 25.92 17.21 -21.85
C LEU A 70 25.27 16.79 -23.17
N LEU A 71 23.96 16.52 -23.18
CA LEU A 71 23.23 16.18 -24.40
C LEU A 71 23.20 17.36 -25.38
N SER A 72 23.02 18.58 -24.89
CA SER A 72 23.11 19.80 -25.70
C SER A 72 24.51 19.98 -26.30
N PHE A 73 25.56 19.75 -25.50
CA PHE A 73 26.95 19.79 -25.99
C PHE A 73 27.21 18.73 -27.07
N VAL A 74 26.80 17.48 -26.86
CA VAL A 74 26.96 16.40 -27.86
C VAL A 74 26.18 16.71 -29.14
N GLY A 75 24.96 17.23 -29.04
CA GLY A 75 24.16 17.64 -30.20
C GLY A 75 24.78 18.80 -30.99
N SER A 76 25.57 19.65 -30.32
CA SER A 76 26.30 20.77 -30.96
C SER A 76 27.56 20.35 -31.71
N LEU A 77 27.99 19.08 -31.60
CA LEU A 77 29.16 18.59 -32.33
C LEU A 77 28.90 18.60 -33.85
N PRO A 78 29.81 19.13 -34.70
CA PRO A 78 29.60 19.35 -36.13
C PRO A 78 29.15 18.13 -36.94
N LEU A 79 29.56 16.94 -36.49
CA LEU A 79 29.26 15.67 -37.15
C LEU A 79 27.84 15.17 -36.87
N ILE A 80 27.27 15.55 -35.71
CA ILE A 80 25.91 15.18 -35.29
C ILE A 80 24.91 16.28 -35.68
N SER A 81 25.31 17.54 -35.56
CA SER A 81 24.48 18.69 -35.90
C SER A 81 24.07 18.71 -37.39
N SER A 82 24.92 18.23 -38.29
CA SER A 82 24.61 18.15 -39.73
C SER A 82 23.55 17.10 -40.09
N VAL A 83 23.39 16.07 -39.25
CA VAL A 83 22.40 14.99 -39.43
C VAL A 83 21.07 15.34 -38.73
N VAL A 84 21.11 16.06 -37.62
CA VAL A 84 19.95 16.33 -36.76
C VAL A 84 19.31 17.71 -37.03
N HIS A 85 20.10 18.71 -37.42
CA HIS A 85 19.62 20.07 -37.65
C HIS A 85 19.64 20.43 -39.14
N HIS A 86 18.62 20.00 -39.88
CA HIS A 86 18.33 20.57 -41.19
C HIS A 86 17.73 21.98 -41.04
N GLY A 87 18.60 22.99 -40.95
CA GLY A 87 18.32 24.36 -41.38
C GLY A 87 17.61 25.32 -40.42
N GLU A 88 17.17 24.92 -39.22
CA GLU A 88 16.62 25.86 -38.24
C GLU A 88 17.71 26.40 -37.31
N ALA A 89 17.86 27.73 -37.28
CA ALA A 89 18.76 28.42 -36.38
C ALA A 89 18.42 28.04 -34.93
N ALA A 90 19.38 27.43 -34.24
CA ALA A 90 19.25 27.04 -32.84
C ALA A 90 19.09 28.29 -31.98
N ALA A 91 17.85 28.70 -31.71
CA ALA A 91 17.57 29.65 -30.66
C ALA A 91 18.05 29.03 -29.34
N GLU A 92 18.90 29.76 -28.59
CA GLU A 92 19.33 29.35 -27.26
C GLU A 92 18.11 29.18 -26.35
N SER A 93 17.61 27.95 -26.23
CA SER A 93 16.52 27.66 -25.31
C SER A 93 17.06 27.75 -23.88
N VAL A 94 16.63 28.78 -23.14
CA VAL A 94 16.94 28.88 -21.71
C VAL A 94 16.31 27.69 -21.00
N SER A 95 17.14 26.85 -20.39
CA SER A 95 16.65 25.68 -19.66
C SER A 95 15.84 26.13 -18.43
N TRP A 96 14.61 25.63 -18.29
CA TRP A 96 13.79 25.93 -17.11
C TRP A 96 14.18 25.14 -15.87
N LEU A 97 15.15 24.22 -15.98
CA LEU A 97 15.49 23.32 -14.89
C LEU A 97 16.09 24.06 -13.68
N GLY A 98 16.85 25.14 -13.90
CA GLY A 98 17.32 26.00 -12.81
C GLY A 98 16.17 26.61 -12.00
N SER A 99 15.09 27.02 -12.68
CA SER A 99 13.87 27.50 -12.03
C SER A 99 13.16 26.38 -11.27
N ILE A 100 13.11 25.16 -11.82
CA ILE A 100 12.54 23.99 -11.14
C ILE A 100 13.30 23.68 -9.86
N ILE A 101 14.64 23.65 -9.90
CA ILE A 101 15.47 23.43 -8.70
C ILE A 101 15.21 24.50 -7.65
N LYS A 102 15.13 25.77 -8.05
CA LYS A 102 14.79 26.88 -7.14
C LYS A 102 13.44 26.67 -6.47
N TRP A 103 12.40 26.33 -7.24
CA TRP A 103 11.06 26.09 -6.69
C TRP A 103 11.00 24.83 -5.82
N TYR A 104 11.72 23.78 -6.18
CA TYR A 104 11.85 22.57 -5.37
C TYR A 104 12.45 22.89 -3.99
N MET A 105 13.49 23.72 -3.93
CA MET A 105 14.08 24.17 -2.66
C MET A 105 13.08 24.94 -1.80
N ILE A 106 12.35 25.89 -2.40
CA ILE A 106 11.37 26.72 -1.69
C ILE A 106 10.23 25.84 -1.15
N ILE A 107 9.62 25.02 -2.01
CA ILE A 107 8.48 24.17 -1.63
C ILE A 107 8.92 23.10 -0.62
N GLY A 108 10.09 22.48 -0.79
CA GLY A 108 10.64 21.53 0.16
C GLY A 108 10.85 22.15 1.55
N LEU A 109 11.36 23.39 1.62
CA LEU A 109 11.49 24.11 2.89
C LEU A 109 10.12 24.38 3.53
N VAL A 110 9.13 24.80 2.74
CA VAL A 110 7.75 24.98 3.21
C VAL A 110 7.19 23.69 3.79
N HIS A 111 7.43 22.54 3.16
CA HIS A 111 7.03 21.23 3.69
C HIS A 111 7.69 20.93 5.03
N PHE A 112 8.99 21.18 5.20
CA PHE A 112 9.67 20.98 6.49
C PHE A 112 9.11 21.87 7.59
N VAL A 113 8.85 23.15 7.29
CA VAL A 113 8.21 24.07 8.25
C VAL A 113 6.82 23.57 8.60
N TRP A 114 6.05 23.09 7.62
CA TRP A 114 4.70 22.58 7.84
C TRP A 114 4.67 21.31 8.71
N ILE A 115 5.59 20.37 8.48
CA ILE A 115 5.77 19.18 9.32
C ILE A 115 6.08 19.62 10.75
N TRP A 116 7.08 20.49 10.93
CA TRP A 116 7.47 21.00 12.25
C TRP A 116 6.31 21.72 12.97
N VAL A 117 5.54 22.55 12.27
CA VAL A 117 4.36 23.23 12.84
C VAL A 117 3.32 22.21 13.32
N LYS A 118 3.07 21.15 12.55
CA LYS A 118 2.13 20.08 12.95
C LYS A 118 2.58 19.32 14.19
N ASP A 119 3.88 19.04 14.29
CA ASP A 119 4.47 18.37 15.44
C ASP A 119 4.32 19.24 16.70
N VAL A 120 4.62 20.53 16.60
CA VAL A 120 4.45 21.49 17.72
C VAL A 120 2.98 21.62 18.13
N MET A 121 2.03 21.56 17.19
CA MET A 121 0.60 21.59 17.48
C MET A 121 0.03 20.26 17.99
N ASN A 122 0.86 19.23 18.19
CA ASN A 122 0.45 17.88 18.57
C ASN A 122 -0.63 17.29 17.64
N LYS A 123 -0.53 17.61 16.35
CA LYS A 123 -1.36 17.05 15.27
C LYS A 123 -0.45 16.42 14.20
N PRO A 124 0.43 15.47 14.58
CA PRO A 124 1.34 14.85 13.63
C PRO A 124 0.55 14.08 12.58
N GLU A 125 1.05 14.09 11.35
CA GLU A 125 0.55 13.15 10.35
C GLU A 125 1.10 11.76 10.59
N TYR A 126 0.39 10.76 10.06
CA TYR A 126 0.92 9.40 10.06
C TYR A 126 2.29 9.40 9.40
N SER A 127 3.29 8.87 10.09
CA SER A 127 4.70 9.09 9.73
C SER A 127 5.06 8.57 8.33
N PHE A 128 4.36 7.54 7.84
CA PHE A 128 4.55 6.93 6.52
C PHE A 128 3.58 7.47 5.46
N SER A 129 2.77 8.47 5.80
CA SER A 129 1.86 9.10 4.85
C SER A 129 2.66 9.83 3.76
N ALA A 130 2.36 9.54 2.51
CA ALA A 130 2.88 10.29 1.37
C ALA A 130 2.15 11.62 1.13
N GLY A 131 1.19 11.93 2.00
CA GLY A 131 0.33 13.09 1.90
C GLY A 131 -0.68 13.04 0.77
N ARG A 132 -1.53 14.06 0.74
CA ARG A 132 -2.62 14.24 -0.21
C ARG A 132 -2.13 15.02 -1.41
N SER A 133 -2.54 14.55 -2.58
CA SER A 133 -2.32 15.24 -3.83
C SER A 133 -2.99 16.62 -3.86
N TRP A 134 -2.38 17.62 -4.50
CA TRP A 134 -3.07 18.84 -4.92
C TRP A 134 -4.16 18.53 -5.95
N LEU A 135 -4.04 17.41 -6.68
CA LEU A 135 -4.96 17.00 -7.74
C LEU A 135 -6.18 16.20 -7.24
N THR A 136 -6.32 15.97 -5.93
CA THR A 136 -7.47 15.26 -5.35
C THR A 136 -8.84 15.84 -5.77
N PRO A 137 -9.03 17.17 -5.89
CA PRO A 137 -10.31 17.71 -6.40
C PRO A 137 -10.65 17.21 -7.80
N ILE A 138 -9.65 17.10 -8.69
CA ILE A 138 -9.81 16.57 -10.04
C ILE A 138 -10.12 15.08 -9.99
N GLY A 139 -9.37 14.31 -9.17
CA GLY A 139 -9.64 12.89 -8.98
C GLY A 139 -11.04 12.60 -8.43
N ARG A 140 -11.54 13.43 -7.51
CA ARG A 140 -12.91 13.32 -6.97
C ARG A 140 -13.96 13.55 -8.05
N LEU A 141 -13.77 14.57 -8.90
CA LEU A 141 -14.67 14.86 -10.00
C LEU A 141 -14.73 13.68 -10.98
N LEU A 142 -13.55 13.17 -11.39
CA LEU A 142 -13.45 12.06 -12.33
C LEU A 142 -14.02 10.75 -11.76
N ILE A 143 -13.76 10.44 -10.49
CA ILE A 143 -14.40 9.30 -9.82
C ILE A 143 -15.91 9.46 -9.75
N GLY A 144 -16.40 10.67 -9.47
CA GLY A 144 -17.84 10.96 -9.49
C GLY A 144 -18.46 10.61 -10.83
N PHE A 145 -17.82 11.05 -11.92
CA PHE A 145 -18.24 10.75 -13.28
C PHE A 145 -18.16 9.25 -13.62
N MET A 146 -17.06 8.58 -13.26
CA MET A 146 -16.91 7.13 -13.48
C MET A 146 -17.92 6.32 -12.66
N ASN A 147 -18.16 6.68 -11.40
CA ASN A 147 -19.15 6.03 -10.56
C ASN A 147 -20.57 6.23 -11.10
N LEU A 148 -20.88 7.37 -11.74
CA LEU A 148 -22.17 7.54 -12.40
C LEU A 148 -22.39 6.45 -13.46
N PHE A 149 -21.39 6.22 -14.32
CA PHE A 149 -21.44 5.19 -15.36
C PHE A 149 -21.45 3.77 -14.79
N LEU A 150 -20.54 3.48 -13.84
CA LEU A 150 -20.44 2.17 -13.20
C LEU A 150 -21.71 1.83 -12.40
N ASN A 151 -22.33 2.79 -11.74
CA ASN A 151 -23.60 2.58 -11.05
C ASN A 151 -24.74 2.26 -12.04
N GLY A 152 -24.72 2.87 -13.22
CA GLY A 152 -25.62 2.51 -14.32
C GLY A 152 -25.46 1.05 -14.73
N ILE A 153 -24.21 0.61 -14.95
CA ILE A 153 -23.89 -0.80 -15.26
C ILE A 153 -24.32 -1.72 -14.13
N LEU A 154 -24.00 -1.41 -12.87
CA LEU A 154 -24.40 -2.26 -11.74
C LEU A 154 -25.91 -2.40 -11.62
N ARG A 155 -26.68 -1.34 -11.88
CA ARG A 155 -28.15 -1.42 -11.89
C ARG A 155 -28.65 -2.34 -12.98
N LEU A 156 -28.05 -2.31 -14.17
CA LEU A 156 -28.36 -3.21 -15.27
C LEU A 156 -28.02 -4.67 -14.89
N VAL A 157 -26.82 -4.92 -14.35
CA VAL A 157 -26.42 -6.26 -13.89
C VAL A 157 -27.33 -6.76 -12.76
N ALA A 158 -27.73 -5.89 -11.84
CA ALA A 158 -28.63 -6.26 -10.75
C ALA A 158 -30.06 -6.58 -11.22
N GLN A 159 -30.48 -6.04 -12.38
CA GLN A 159 -31.72 -6.45 -13.05
C GLN A 159 -31.58 -7.82 -13.71
N LEU A 160 -30.41 -8.15 -14.28
CA LEU A 160 -30.14 -9.45 -14.88
C LEU A 160 -29.97 -10.58 -13.84
N VAL A 161 -29.56 -10.26 -12.61
CA VAL A 161 -29.32 -11.24 -11.53
C VAL A 161 -30.18 -10.90 -10.29
N PRO A 162 -31.50 -11.15 -10.32
CA PRO A 162 -32.41 -10.71 -9.26
C PRO A 162 -32.12 -11.34 -7.90
N LYS A 163 -31.63 -12.59 -7.88
CA LYS A 163 -31.32 -13.33 -6.65
C LYS A 163 -30.26 -12.66 -5.76
N HIS A 164 -29.36 -11.87 -6.36
CA HIS A 164 -28.26 -11.20 -5.65
C HIS A 164 -28.33 -9.67 -5.74
N ARG A 165 -29.49 -9.12 -6.13
CA ARG A 165 -29.67 -7.69 -6.40
C ARG A 165 -29.21 -6.79 -5.25
N GLU A 166 -29.58 -7.10 -4.02
CA GLU A 166 -29.21 -6.29 -2.85
C GLU A 166 -27.70 -6.29 -2.60
N GLN A 167 -27.05 -7.46 -2.75
CA GLN A 167 -25.60 -7.60 -2.59
C GLN A 167 -24.84 -6.83 -3.66
N ILE A 168 -25.34 -6.83 -4.90
CA ILE A 168 -24.75 -6.10 -6.03
C ILE A 168 -24.89 -4.59 -5.80
N LEU A 169 -26.09 -4.11 -5.43
CA LEU A 169 -26.31 -2.69 -5.18
C LEU A 169 -25.55 -2.17 -3.96
N ALA A 170 -25.32 -3.01 -2.94
CA ALA A 170 -24.49 -2.66 -1.79
C ALA A 170 -23.01 -2.40 -2.13
N MET A 171 -22.55 -2.78 -3.34
CA MET A 171 -21.20 -2.47 -3.81
C MET A 171 -21.05 -0.99 -4.20
N GLN A 172 -22.14 -0.24 -4.40
CA GLN A 172 -22.07 1.17 -4.78
C GLN A 172 -21.59 2.05 -3.60
N PRO A 173 -20.73 3.07 -3.83
CA PRO A 173 -20.01 3.33 -5.08
C PRO A 173 -18.85 2.34 -5.28
N VAL A 174 -18.57 2.00 -6.54
CA VAL A 174 -17.55 1.02 -6.94
C VAL A 174 -16.14 1.55 -6.65
N LEU A 175 -15.87 2.78 -7.08
CA LEU A 175 -14.61 3.47 -6.84
C LEU A 175 -14.77 4.32 -5.58
N ARG A 176 -14.17 3.88 -4.48
CA ARG A 176 -14.29 4.53 -3.16
C ARG A 176 -13.05 5.33 -2.79
N ASP A 177 -11.89 4.87 -3.23
CA ASP A 177 -10.61 5.40 -2.82
C ASP A 177 -10.14 6.49 -3.80
N VAL A 178 -10.54 7.74 -3.48
CA VAL A 178 -10.22 8.91 -4.29
C VAL A 178 -8.73 9.21 -4.29
N ASP A 179 -8.06 9.00 -3.15
CA ASP A 179 -6.65 9.30 -3.00
C ASP A 179 -5.83 8.31 -3.83
N THR A 180 -6.02 7.00 -3.65
CA THR A 180 -5.35 5.98 -4.47
C THR A 180 -5.59 6.17 -5.97
N PHE A 181 -6.82 6.53 -6.37
CA PHE A 181 -7.10 6.79 -7.78
C PHE A 181 -6.36 8.03 -8.30
N THR A 182 -6.34 9.11 -7.51
CA THR A 182 -5.64 10.34 -7.88
C THR A 182 -4.16 10.06 -8.06
N GLU A 183 -3.55 9.34 -7.13
CA GLU A 183 -2.12 9.05 -7.14
C GLU A 183 -1.69 8.10 -8.26
N ARG A 184 -2.52 7.10 -8.59
CA ARG A 184 -2.17 6.10 -9.61
C ARG A 184 -2.50 6.51 -11.03
N PHE A 185 -3.48 7.38 -11.22
CA PHE A 185 -3.95 7.76 -12.56
C PHE A 185 -3.80 9.24 -12.82
N ILE A 186 -4.28 10.10 -11.92
CA ILE A 186 -4.33 11.54 -12.19
C ILE A 186 -2.95 12.19 -12.10
N GLU A 187 -2.16 11.85 -11.09
CA GLU A 187 -0.79 12.37 -10.93
C GLU A 187 0.10 12.00 -12.13
N PRO A 188 0.25 10.72 -12.54
CA PRO A 188 1.07 10.37 -13.68
C PRO A 188 0.56 10.97 -15.00
N THR A 189 -0.77 11.03 -15.21
CA THR A 189 -1.34 11.68 -16.40
C THR A 189 -1.07 13.17 -16.41
N PHE A 190 -1.17 13.86 -15.26
CA PHE A 190 -0.84 15.28 -15.18
C PHE A 190 0.64 15.53 -15.51
N VAL A 191 1.55 14.74 -14.92
CA VAL A 191 2.98 14.82 -15.21
C VAL A 191 3.27 14.53 -16.68
N PHE A 192 2.55 13.59 -17.29
CA PHE A 192 2.65 13.31 -18.73
C PHE A 192 2.25 14.50 -19.60
N VAL A 193 1.13 15.15 -19.28
CA VAL A 193 0.70 16.36 -20.01
C VAL A 193 1.73 17.49 -19.88
N VAL A 194 2.30 17.68 -18.68
CA VAL A 194 3.39 18.64 -18.46
C VAL A 194 4.64 18.24 -19.25
N ALA A 195 4.97 16.96 -19.34
CA ALA A 195 6.08 16.47 -20.15
C ALA A 195 5.88 16.82 -21.64
N LEU A 196 4.69 16.58 -22.19
CA LEU A 196 4.36 16.94 -23.57
C LEU A 196 4.49 18.45 -23.81
N PHE A 197 4.07 19.28 -22.85
CA PHE A 197 4.27 20.73 -22.93
C PHE A 197 5.76 21.10 -22.93
N CYS A 198 6.58 20.46 -22.10
CA CYS A 198 8.04 20.65 -22.10
C CYS A 198 8.67 20.20 -23.43
N ALA A 199 8.21 19.10 -24.01
CA ALA A 199 8.68 18.65 -25.33
C ALA A 199 8.34 19.67 -26.42
N ALA A 200 7.11 20.19 -26.44
CA ALA A 200 6.69 21.24 -27.37
C ALA A 200 7.48 22.55 -27.18
N ALA A 201 7.89 22.86 -25.96
CA ALA A 201 8.72 24.02 -25.63
C ALA A 201 10.23 23.80 -25.86
N GLY A 202 10.64 22.67 -26.44
CA GLY A 202 12.05 22.33 -26.69
C GLY A 202 12.85 21.99 -25.44
N GLN A 203 12.20 21.80 -24.29
CA GLN A 203 12.84 21.50 -23.00
C GLN A 203 13.12 19.99 -22.87
N THR A 204 14.00 19.46 -23.72
CA THR A 204 14.28 18.02 -23.85
C THR A 204 14.76 17.36 -22.55
N GLY A 205 15.63 18.02 -21.79
CA GLY A 205 16.12 17.49 -20.50
C GLY A 205 15.00 17.35 -19.46
N ILE A 206 14.11 18.35 -19.38
CA ILE A 206 12.96 18.33 -18.46
C ILE A 206 11.95 17.28 -18.91
N PHE A 207 11.68 17.19 -20.22
CA PHE A 207 10.82 16.16 -20.79
C PHE A 207 11.27 14.76 -20.36
N TRP A 208 12.54 14.41 -20.57
CA TRP A 208 13.03 13.08 -20.20
C TRP A 208 12.95 12.84 -18.70
N TRP A 209 13.36 13.80 -17.87
CA TRP A 209 13.19 13.69 -16.42
C TRP A 209 11.74 13.43 -16.02
N LEU A 210 10.77 14.13 -16.61
CA LEU A 210 9.35 13.94 -16.34
C LEU A 210 8.86 12.56 -16.80
N ILE A 211 9.31 12.06 -17.96
CA ILE A 211 9.00 10.71 -18.43
C ILE A 211 9.51 9.65 -17.45
N PHE A 212 10.75 9.75 -16.98
CA PHE A 212 11.28 8.85 -15.95
C PHE A 212 10.52 8.98 -14.63
N SER A 213 10.10 10.19 -14.28
CA SER A 213 9.31 10.44 -13.07
C SER A 213 7.91 9.80 -13.13
N ILE A 214 7.28 9.73 -14.30
CA ILE A 214 6.00 9.02 -14.49
C ILE A 214 6.15 7.52 -14.22
N MET A 215 7.23 6.92 -14.72
CA MET A 215 7.52 5.51 -14.46
C MET A 215 7.78 5.28 -12.97
N ALA A 216 8.60 6.14 -12.36
CA ALA A 216 8.90 6.11 -10.94
C ALA A 216 7.64 6.25 -10.07
N LEU A 217 6.78 7.24 -10.36
CA LEU A 217 5.51 7.45 -9.66
C LEU A 217 4.61 6.23 -9.75
N ASN A 218 4.40 5.67 -10.96
CA ASN A 218 3.54 4.51 -11.14
C ASN A 218 4.02 3.28 -10.37
N LEU A 219 5.33 3.02 -10.38
CA LEU A 219 5.92 1.89 -9.69
C LEU A 219 5.91 2.09 -8.17
N HIS A 220 6.36 3.25 -7.69
CA HIS A 220 6.46 3.55 -6.26
C HIS A 220 5.08 3.63 -5.59
N THR A 221 4.13 4.36 -6.18
CA THR A 221 2.74 4.40 -5.66
C THR A 221 2.08 3.03 -5.72
N GLY A 222 2.33 2.26 -6.79
CA GLY A 222 1.83 0.89 -6.93
C GLY A 222 2.32 -0.03 -5.81
N GLN A 223 3.61 0.02 -5.48
CA GLN A 223 4.21 -0.76 -4.39
C GLN A 223 3.66 -0.34 -3.04
N ARG A 224 3.55 0.98 -2.78
CA ARG A 224 2.99 1.51 -1.53
C ARG A 224 1.56 1.02 -1.31
N HIS A 225 0.67 1.17 -2.28
CA HIS A 225 -0.72 0.73 -2.13
C HIS A 225 -0.85 -0.80 -1.99
N GLN A 226 0.04 -1.57 -2.61
CA GLN A 226 0.09 -3.02 -2.38
C GLN A 226 0.54 -3.34 -0.95
N ALA A 227 1.52 -2.62 -0.41
CA ALA A 227 1.97 -2.78 0.97
C ALA A 227 0.85 -2.41 1.96
N ASP A 228 0.19 -1.27 1.77
CA ASP A 228 -0.92 -0.83 2.62
C ASP A 228 -2.09 -1.82 2.58
N ARG A 229 -2.45 -2.30 1.39
CA ARG A 229 -3.49 -3.32 1.24
C ARG A 229 -3.10 -4.62 1.95
N SER A 230 -1.86 -5.06 1.82
CA SER A 230 -1.38 -6.28 2.48
C SER A 230 -1.44 -6.14 4.00
N TYR A 231 -0.99 -5.00 4.53
CA TYR A 231 -1.06 -4.70 5.95
C TYR A 231 -2.50 -4.70 6.49
N ILE A 232 -3.45 -4.08 5.78
CA ILE A 232 -4.86 -4.08 6.17
C ILE A 232 -5.45 -5.51 6.14
N LEU A 233 -5.08 -6.32 5.15
CA LEU A 233 -5.51 -7.71 5.06
C LEU A 233 -4.95 -8.54 6.21
N ASP A 234 -3.68 -8.36 6.57
CA ASP A 234 -3.05 -9.05 7.69
C ASP A 234 -3.74 -8.71 9.02
N ILE A 235 -4.08 -7.43 9.26
CA ILE A 235 -4.85 -7.03 10.45
C ILE A 235 -6.23 -7.70 10.45
N ARG A 236 -6.91 -7.73 9.31
CA ARG A 236 -8.23 -8.39 9.20
C ARG A 236 -8.13 -9.88 9.49
N ASP A 237 -7.11 -10.55 8.96
CA ASP A 237 -6.88 -11.97 9.19
C ASP A 237 -6.54 -12.24 10.67
N GLN A 238 -5.76 -11.38 11.32
CA GLN A 238 -5.51 -11.46 12.76
C GLN A 238 -6.79 -11.27 13.58
N MET A 239 -7.66 -10.33 13.23
CA MET A 239 -8.95 -10.14 13.91
C MET A 239 -9.89 -11.34 13.70
N ILE A 240 -9.94 -11.90 12.49
CA ILE A 240 -10.73 -13.10 12.18
C ILE A 240 -10.19 -14.28 12.97
N MET A 241 -8.88 -14.49 12.98
CA MET A 241 -8.22 -15.55 13.74
C MET A 241 -8.47 -15.39 15.24
N GLY A 242 -8.36 -14.18 15.79
CA GLY A 242 -8.67 -13.89 17.19
C GLY A 242 -10.13 -14.22 17.55
N ARG A 243 -11.08 -13.90 16.66
CA ARG A 243 -12.49 -14.28 16.85
C ARG A 243 -12.69 -15.80 16.82
N MET A 244 -12.09 -16.48 15.84
CA MET A 244 -12.17 -17.94 15.75
C MET A 244 -11.55 -18.62 16.98
N MET A 245 -10.44 -18.07 17.50
CA MET A 245 -9.78 -18.58 18.70
C MET A 245 -10.64 -18.38 19.94
N ARG A 246 -11.27 -17.21 20.07
CA ARG A 246 -12.23 -16.93 21.15
C ARG A 246 -13.43 -17.88 21.11
N GLU A 247 -14.00 -18.11 19.93
CA GLU A 247 -15.08 -19.08 19.79
C GLU A 247 -14.61 -20.50 20.18
N ALA A 248 -13.38 -20.88 19.81
CA ALA A 248 -12.79 -22.16 20.20
C ALA A 248 -12.60 -22.28 21.72
N THR A 249 -12.16 -21.21 22.41
CA THR A 249 -12.10 -21.18 23.89
C THR A 249 -13.46 -21.30 24.56
N GLU A 250 -14.53 -20.88 23.88
CA GLU A 250 -15.91 -21.06 24.33
C GLU A 250 -16.49 -22.44 23.94
N GLY A 251 -15.67 -23.31 23.33
CA GLY A 251 -16.10 -24.63 22.83
C GLY A 251 -17.04 -24.56 21.61
N ARG A 252 -17.12 -23.41 20.95
CA ARG A 252 -17.86 -23.18 19.69
C ARG A 252 -16.87 -23.19 18.52
N TRP A 253 -17.38 -23.44 17.32
CA TRP A 253 -16.56 -23.44 16.11
C TRP A 253 -17.15 -22.52 15.05
N ALA A 254 -16.36 -21.55 14.63
CA ALA A 254 -16.73 -20.66 13.54
C ALA A 254 -16.78 -21.41 12.21
N LYS A 255 -17.64 -20.96 11.30
CA LYS A 255 -17.62 -21.46 9.91
C LYS A 255 -16.25 -21.17 9.27
N GLY A 256 -15.58 -22.20 8.74
CA GLY A 256 -14.25 -22.09 8.13
C GLY A 256 -13.08 -22.22 9.11
N SER A 257 -13.32 -22.58 10.38
CA SER A 257 -12.26 -22.76 11.38
C SER A 257 -11.59 -24.14 11.34
N ASP A 258 -11.71 -24.93 10.26
CA ASP A 258 -11.24 -26.32 10.20
C ASP A 258 -9.75 -26.47 10.51
N ARG A 259 -8.94 -25.46 10.15
CA ARG A 259 -7.52 -25.44 10.48
C ARG A 259 -7.29 -25.25 11.99
N ILE A 260 -7.99 -24.30 12.60
CA ILE A 260 -7.89 -24.04 14.04
C ILE A 260 -8.43 -25.24 14.83
N ARG A 261 -9.54 -25.82 14.36
CA ARG A 261 -10.11 -27.04 14.94
C ARG A 261 -9.14 -28.21 14.91
N ARG A 262 -8.46 -28.45 13.78
CA ARG A 262 -7.40 -29.46 13.68
C ARG A 262 -6.26 -29.17 14.64
N MET A 263 -5.73 -27.95 14.62
CA MET A 263 -4.65 -27.53 15.52
C MET A 263 -5.00 -27.72 17.01
N VAL A 264 -6.17 -27.27 17.45
CA VAL A 264 -6.63 -27.46 18.85
C VAL A 264 -6.84 -28.94 19.14
N SER A 265 -7.41 -29.72 18.22
CA SER A 265 -7.61 -31.15 18.40
C SER A 265 -6.30 -31.94 18.46
N ASP A 266 -5.31 -31.55 17.68
CA ASP A 266 -3.97 -32.16 17.66
C ASP A 266 -3.26 -31.87 18.98
N VAL A 267 -3.34 -30.63 19.46
CA VAL A 267 -2.84 -30.25 20.79
C VAL A 267 -3.52 -31.06 21.90
N VAL A 268 -4.85 -31.22 21.86
CA VAL A 268 -5.56 -32.03 22.86
C VAL A 268 -5.13 -33.50 22.79
N LYS A 269 -4.98 -34.07 21.60
CA LYS A 269 -4.55 -35.45 21.42
C LYS A 269 -3.13 -35.67 21.95
N GLU A 270 -2.24 -34.72 21.72
CA GLU A 270 -0.85 -34.79 22.18
C GLU A 270 -0.75 -34.55 23.70
N ALA A 271 -1.58 -33.67 24.24
CA ALA A 271 -1.77 -33.46 25.67
C ALA A 271 -2.32 -34.70 26.41
N GLU A 272 -3.23 -35.46 25.78
CA GLU A 272 -3.73 -36.74 26.30
C GLU A 272 -2.60 -37.80 26.37
N GLN A 273 -1.61 -37.72 25.47
CA GLN A 273 -0.45 -38.62 25.45
C GLN A 273 0.68 -38.17 26.37
N SER A 274 0.81 -36.87 26.64
CA SER A 274 1.90 -36.29 27.42
C SER A 274 1.41 -35.03 28.16
N PRO A 275 1.00 -35.15 29.44
CA PRO A 275 0.40 -34.05 30.20
C PRO A 275 1.31 -32.83 30.37
N GLU A 276 2.63 -33.04 30.40
CA GLU A 276 3.67 -31.99 30.54
C GLU A 276 3.66 -30.99 29.37
N ILE A 277 3.14 -31.40 28.21
CA ILE A 277 3.03 -30.55 27.03
C ILE A 277 2.01 -29.43 27.26
N ILE A 278 0.96 -29.66 28.05
CA ILE A 278 -0.04 -28.62 28.38
C ILE A 278 0.62 -27.48 29.15
N GLU A 279 1.49 -27.78 30.11
CA GLU A 279 2.17 -26.76 30.91
C GLU A 279 3.11 -25.92 30.04
N THR A 280 3.84 -26.58 29.14
CA THR A 280 4.71 -25.90 28.16
C THR A 280 3.90 -25.00 27.22
N ILE A 281 2.77 -25.48 26.71
CA ILE A 281 1.87 -24.70 25.84
C ILE A 281 1.21 -23.56 26.62
N LYS A 282 0.88 -23.74 27.90
CA LYS A 282 0.30 -22.67 28.73
C LYS A 282 1.26 -21.50 28.90
N VAL A 283 2.57 -21.78 29.00
CA VAL A 283 3.62 -20.75 29.07
C VAL A 283 3.81 -20.07 27.70
N GLN A 284 3.82 -20.83 26.61
CA GLN A 284 4.14 -20.30 25.28
C GLN A 284 2.94 -19.65 24.57
N ASN A 285 1.73 -20.21 24.71
CA ASN A 285 0.50 -19.84 24.01
C ASN A 285 -0.72 -20.09 24.92
N PRO A 286 -1.00 -19.21 25.90
CA PRO A 286 -2.06 -19.44 26.90
C PRO A 286 -3.46 -19.58 26.29
N THR A 287 -3.77 -18.85 25.22
CA THR A 287 -5.05 -18.95 24.51
C THR A 287 -5.27 -20.32 23.86
N LEU A 288 -4.20 -20.98 23.39
CA LEU A 288 -4.25 -22.32 22.82
C LEU A 288 -4.49 -23.38 23.89
N ALA A 289 -3.83 -23.24 25.05
CA ALA A 289 -4.07 -24.09 26.21
C ALA A 289 -5.52 -23.97 26.71
N GLU A 290 -6.07 -22.76 26.79
CA GLU A 290 -7.46 -22.53 27.17
C GLU A 290 -8.45 -23.16 26.19
N ALA A 291 -8.20 -23.04 24.88
CA ALA A 291 -9.05 -23.67 23.85
C ALA A 291 -9.00 -25.20 23.91
N ALA A 292 -7.82 -25.76 24.15
CA ALA A 292 -7.63 -27.20 24.36
C ALA A 292 -8.38 -27.69 25.60
N ALA A 293 -8.26 -26.97 26.73
CA ALA A 293 -8.96 -27.28 27.96
C ALA A 293 -10.49 -27.21 27.80
N ALA A 294 -11.00 -26.19 27.09
CA ALA A 294 -12.42 -26.07 26.79
C ALA A 294 -12.93 -27.25 25.96
N LEU A 295 -12.15 -27.71 24.98
CA LEU A 295 -12.47 -28.90 24.19
C LEU A 295 -12.50 -30.17 25.04
N GLN A 296 -11.52 -30.34 25.92
CA GLN A 296 -11.41 -31.50 26.81
C GLN A 296 -12.57 -31.56 27.81
N ARG A 297 -12.98 -30.40 28.36
CA ARG A 297 -14.21 -30.26 29.17
C ARG A 297 -15.46 -30.65 28.37
N LYS A 298 -15.54 -30.26 27.11
CA LYS A 298 -16.68 -30.62 26.24
C LYS A 298 -16.72 -32.13 25.92
N ARG A 299 -15.57 -32.75 25.66
CA ARG A 299 -15.45 -34.20 25.42
C ARG A 299 -15.81 -35.01 26.66
N SER A 300 -15.29 -34.63 27.83
CA SER A 300 -15.61 -35.30 29.10
C SER A 300 -17.10 -35.20 29.45
N LYS A 301 -17.75 -34.05 29.23
CA LYS A 301 -19.21 -33.92 29.37
C LYS A 301 -20.00 -34.80 28.40
N GLN A 302 -19.50 -35.03 27.18
CA GLN A 302 -20.13 -35.94 26.22
C GLN A 302 -19.93 -37.42 26.57
N GLN A 303 -18.81 -37.79 27.19
CA GLN A 303 -18.52 -39.17 27.60
C GLN A 303 -19.22 -39.55 28.93
N ASN A 304 -19.38 -38.60 29.87
CA ASN A 304 -20.03 -38.81 31.17
C ASN A 304 -21.16 -37.79 31.43
N PRO A 305 -22.29 -37.88 30.72
CA PRO A 305 -23.40 -36.92 30.84
C PRO A 305 -24.08 -36.89 32.22
N PHE A 306 -23.84 -37.89 33.08
CA PHE A 306 -24.43 -38.01 34.42
C PHE A 306 -23.50 -37.61 35.57
N SER A 307 -22.25 -37.20 35.31
CA SER A 307 -21.25 -36.95 36.37
C SER A 307 -21.36 -35.61 37.11
N GLU A 308 -22.16 -34.66 36.62
CA GLU A 308 -22.35 -33.32 37.24
C GLU A 308 -23.75 -33.13 37.88
N GLY A 309 -24.59 -34.18 37.90
CA GLY A 309 -26.00 -34.06 38.29
C GLY A 309 -26.37 -34.35 39.75
N ASP A 310 -25.49 -34.91 40.59
CA ASP A 310 -25.97 -35.61 41.80
C ASP A 310 -25.33 -35.18 43.14
N ASN A 311 -24.46 -34.16 43.15
CA ASN A 311 -23.77 -33.74 44.39
C ASN A 311 -24.36 -32.50 45.08
N SER A 312 -25.33 -31.81 44.46
CA SER A 312 -26.01 -30.66 45.09
C SER A 312 -27.32 -31.00 45.80
N GLU A 313 -27.97 -32.12 45.46
CA GLU A 313 -29.19 -32.57 46.15
C GLU A 313 -28.89 -33.37 47.42
N MET A 314 -27.76 -34.09 47.50
CA MET A 314 -27.37 -34.79 48.74
C MET A 314 -26.82 -33.87 49.85
N ALA A 315 -26.42 -32.62 49.54
CA ALA A 315 -25.91 -31.67 50.53
C ALA A 315 -27.01 -30.89 51.28
N MET A 316 -28.29 -31.02 50.87
CA MET A 316 -29.44 -30.44 51.59
C MET A 316 -30.26 -31.48 52.36
N ALA A 317 -29.77 -32.72 52.44
CA ALA A 317 -30.42 -33.82 53.16
C ALA A 317 -29.62 -34.33 54.38
N ALA A 318 -28.62 -33.57 54.85
CA ALA A 318 -27.85 -33.86 56.07
C ALA A 318 -27.98 -32.73 57.10
#